data_AF-A0AAE6F7E7-F1
#
_entry.id   AF-A0AAE6F7E7-F1
#
_cell.length_a   1.000
_cell.length_b   1.000
_cell.length_c   1.000
_cell.angle_alpha   90.00
_cell.angle_beta   90.00
_cell.angle_gamma   90.00
#
_symmetry.space_group_name_H-M   'P 1'
#
loop_
_entity.id
_entity.type
_entity.pdbx_description
1 polymer ?
#
loop_
_entity_poly.entity_id
_entity_poly.type
_entity_poly.pdbx_seq_one_letter_code
_entity_poly.pdbx_strand_id
1 'polypeptide(L)'
;MKKLTILGLALTTLLLASCGSPSDNDSMSETTKNDESTTNSTVESEATTIFTGVLQENATAGDNETIQIFLNDIEAVDDQETIVPNFQTDGVILHAPQESFEGQVSELTKGTTVQVTLSGLPVMTMSIPPQVPGNSIKTVEIVQ
;
A
#
# COMPACT_ATOMS: atom_id res chain seq x y z
N MET A 1 16.75 4.00 51.73
CA MET A 1 18.10 3.46 52.00
C MET A 1 18.48 2.56 50.82
N LYS A 2 19.67 2.81 50.25
CA LYS A 2 20.59 1.90 49.51
C LYS A 2 19.95 0.81 48.62
N LYS A 3 19.93 0.98 47.29
CA LYS A 3 20.98 0.65 46.27
C LYS A 3 21.05 -0.85 45.92
N LEU A 4 21.44 -1.12 44.67
CA LEU A 4 21.94 -2.35 44.01
C LEU A 4 20.95 -2.97 42.98
N THR A 5 21.29 -3.33 41.73
CA THR A 5 22.52 -3.25 40.90
C THR A 5 22.15 -3.46 39.42
N ILE A 6 22.97 -2.93 38.52
CA ILE A 6 23.02 -3.07 37.06
C ILE A 6 23.65 -4.41 36.63
N LEU A 7 23.15 -5.06 35.57
CA LEU A 7 23.87 -5.96 34.65
C LEU A 7 22.90 -6.25 33.48
N GLY A 8 23.13 -6.04 32.18
CA GLY A 8 24.34 -5.80 31.38
C GLY A 8 24.48 -6.93 30.33
N LEU A 9 24.68 -6.56 29.04
CA LEU A 9 25.10 -7.39 27.88
C LEU A 9 24.02 -8.28 27.22
N ALA A 10 23.89 -8.41 25.89
CA ALA A 10 24.82 -8.11 24.80
C ALA A 10 24.07 -7.85 23.48
N LEU A 11 24.61 -6.91 22.69
CA LEU A 11 24.27 -6.57 21.32
C LEU A 11 25.17 -7.42 20.40
N THR A 12 24.59 -8.21 19.49
CA THR A 12 25.34 -8.86 18.40
C THR A 12 24.76 -8.44 17.06
N THR A 13 25.46 -7.51 16.43
CA THR A 13 25.36 -7.13 15.02
C THR A 13 25.85 -8.28 14.13
N LEU A 14 25.00 -8.80 13.25
CA LEU A 14 25.44 -9.70 12.18
C LEU A 14 25.89 -8.86 10.98
N LEU A 15 27.14 -9.12 10.57
CA LEU A 15 27.90 -8.37 9.58
C LEU A 15 27.44 -8.72 8.15
N LEU A 16 27.28 -7.67 7.34
CA LEU A 16 27.18 -7.73 5.87
C LEU A 16 28.56 -8.08 5.28
N ALA A 17 28.64 -9.13 4.48
CA ALA A 17 29.68 -9.29 3.44
C ALA A 17 29.33 -10.43 2.48
N SER A 18 29.00 -10.10 1.23
CA SER A 18 29.62 -10.78 0.08
C SER A 18 29.49 -9.90 -1.16
N CYS A 19 30.55 -9.12 -1.37
CA CYS A 19 30.92 -8.53 -2.64
C CYS A 19 31.41 -9.65 -3.56
N GLY A 20 30.71 -9.90 -4.66
CA GLY A 20 31.20 -10.72 -5.77
C GLY A 20 31.31 -9.82 -7.01
N SER A 21 32.53 -9.65 -7.50
CA SER A 21 32.89 -8.85 -8.68
C SER A 21 33.48 -9.79 -9.76
N PRO A 22 33.64 -9.33 -11.02
CA PRO A 22 33.28 -10.09 -12.22
C PRO A 22 34.42 -10.95 -12.77
N SER A 23 34.09 -11.87 -13.68
CA SER A 23 35.06 -12.55 -14.55
C SER A 23 34.46 -12.78 -15.93
N ASP A 24 35.01 -12.04 -16.88
CA ASP A 24 34.83 -12.13 -18.33
C ASP A 24 35.64 -13.28 -18.96
N ASN A 25 35.28 -13.53 -20.23
CA ASN A 25 35.94 -14.29 -21.31
C ASN A 25 35.67 -15.80 -21.37
N ASP A 26 35.31 -16.39 -22.52
CA ASP A 26 35.22 -15.89 -23.89
C ASP A 26 34.56 -17.00 -24.74
N SER A 27 33.67 -16.66 -25.69
CA SER A 27 33.67 -17.25 -27.03
C SER A 27 32.57 -16.71 -27.95
N MET A 28 33.05 -16.00 -28.97
CA MET A 28 32.61 -16.07 -30.37
C MET A 28 31.37 -15.26 -30.81
N SER A 29 31.60 -13.96 -30.99
CA SER A 29 31.39 -13.15 -32.21
C SER A 29 30.25 -13.51 -33.18
N GLU A 30 29.23 -12.63 -33.27
CA GLU A 30 28.80 -12.03 -34.55
C GLU A 30 27.98 -10.72 -34.36
N THR A 31 28.54 -9.63 -34.89
CA THR A 31 27.91 -8.54 -35.67
C THR A 31 26.88 -7.59 -35.02
N THR A 32 27.41 -6.42 -34.63
CA THR A 32 26.98 -5.05 -34.98
C THR A 32 25.51 -4.63 -34.80
N LYS A 33 25.28 -3.70 -33.84
CA LYS A 33 24.52 -2.45 -34.05
C LYS A 33 24.72 -1.49 -32.86
N ASN A 34 24.97 -0.23 -33.20
CA ASN A 34 25.12 0.95 -32.35
C ASN A 34 24.39 0.91 -30.98
N ASP A 35 25.18 1.05 -29.92
CA ASP A 35 24.78 1.67 -28.67
C ASP A 35 25.14 3.16 -28.74
N GLU A 36 24.13 4.03 -28.65
CA GLU A 36 24.12 5.18 -27.73
C GLU A 36 22.72 5.80 -27.79
N SER A 37 21.82 5.27 -26.98
CA SER A 37 20.63 6.02 -26.56
C SER A 37 20.50 5.79 -25.07
N THR A 38 20.86 6.82 -24.32
CA THR A 38 20.61 7.04 -22.91
C THR A 38 19.38 6.27 -22.42
N THR A 39 19.60 5.15 -21.74
CA THR A 39 18.56 4.49 -20.96
C THR A 39 18.31 5.39 -19.75
N ASN A 40 17.44 6.38 -19.95
CA ASN A 40 16.72 6.99 -18.86
C ASN A 40 15.88 5.87 -18.26
N SER A 41 16.34 5.29 -17.15
CA SER A 41 15.53 4.38 -16.35
C SER A 41 14.33 5.19 -15.85
N THR A 42 13.27 5.20 -16.66
CA THR A 42 11.95 5.57 -16.21
C THR A 42 11.59 4.54 -15.17
N VAL A 43 11.64 4.95 -13.90
CA VAL A 43 11.05 4.20 -12.81
C VAL A 43 9.59 3.99 -13.23
N GLU A 44 9.22 2.74 -13.55
CA GLU A 44 7.82 2.38 -13.76
C GLU A 44 7.10 2.72 -12.46
N SER A 45 6.40 3.85 -12.44
CA SER A 45 5.51 4.20 -11.35
C SER A 45 4.38 3.19 -11.41
N GLU A 46 4.32 2.28 -10.45
CA GLU A 46 3.18 1.40 -10.24
C GLU A 46 1.90 2.25 -10.30
N ALA A 47 0.93 1.85 -11.13
CA ALA A 47 -0.32 2.58 -11.29
C ALA A 47 -0.99 2.78 -9.92
N THR A 48 -1.55 3.95 -9.68
CA THR A 48 -2.16 4.31 -8.39
C THR A 48 -3.59 4.75 -8.64
N THR A 49 -4.50 4.34 -7.75
CA THR A 49 -5.89 4.79 -7.73
C THR A 49 -6.15 5.52 -6.43
N ILE A 50 -6.64 6.74 -6.52
CA ILE A 50 -7.00 7.63 -5.42
C ILE A 50 -8.46 7.99 -5.57
N PHE A 51 -9.26 7.79 -4.53
CA PHE A 51 -10.67 8.18 -4.52
C PHE A 51 -11.09 8.68 -3.14
N THR A 52 -12.15 9.48 -3.12
CA THR A 52 -12.84 9.83 -1.89
C THR A 52 -14.08 8.97 -1.71
N GLY A 53 -14.51 8.78 -0.47
CA GLY A 53 -15.75 8.10 -0.15
C GLY A 53 -16.25 8.48 1.24
N VAL A 54 -17.56 8.35 1.43
CA VAL A 54 -18.23 8.64 2.71
C VAL A 54 -18.49 7.34 3.44
N LEU A 55 -18.14 7.30 4.73
CA LEU A 55 -18.40 6.16 5.59
C LEU A 55 -19.91 5.92 5.73
N GLN A 56 -20.38 4.77 5.27
CA GLN A 56 -21.79 4.37 5.34
C GLN A 56 -22.20 4.02 6.79
N GLU A 57 -21.25 3.51 7.56
CA GLU A 57 -21.37 3.15 8.98
C GLU A 57 -20.05 3.41 9.71
N ASN A 58 -20.05 3.29 11.04
CA ASN A 58 -18.81 3.41 11.81
C ASN A 58 -17.87 2.27 11.43
N ALA A 59 -16.58 2.59 11.22
CA ALA A 59 -15.58 1.57 10.99
C ALA A 59 -15.47 0.63 12.19
N THR A 60 -15.21 -0.65 11.92
CA THR A 60 -15.06 -1.67 12.94
C THR A 60 -13.64 -2.23 12.91
N ALA A 61 -13.14 -2.66 14.07
CA ALA A 61 -11.91 -3.43 14.12
C ALA A 61 -12.17 -4.82 13.53
N GLY A 62 -11.40 -5.19 12.52
CA GLY A 62 -11.39 -6.51 11.92
C GLY A 62 -10.38 -7.45 12.58
N ASP A 63 -10.20 -8.62 11.98
CA ASP A 63 -9.20 -9.59 12.40
C ASP A 63 -7.79 -9.13 12.00
N ASN A 64 -6.75 -9.62 12.68
CA ASN A 64 -5.35 -9.41 12.30
C ASN A 64 -4.95 -7.94 12.09
N GLU A 65 -5.32 -7.05 13.03
CA GLU A 65 -4.94 -5.62 12.99
C GLU A 65 -5.48 -4.89 11.74
N THR A 66 -6.65 -5.30 11.26
CA THR A 66 -7.35 -4.62 10.17
C THR A 66 -8.48 -3.73 10.68
N ILE A 67 -8.84 -2.76 9.87
CA ILE A 67 -9.99 -1.87 10.02
C ILE A 67 -10.92 -2.16 8.85
N GLN A 68 -12.17 -2.52 9.15
CA GLN A 68 -13.20 -2.67 8.14
C GLN A 68 -13.89 -1.32 7.92
N ILE A 69 -13.85 -0.83 6.68
CA ILE A 69 -14.39 0.48 6.29
C ILE A 69 -15.34 0.28 5.12
N PHE A 70 -16.62 0.62 5.30
CA PHE A 70 -17.60 0.60 4.22
C PHE A 70 -17.83 2.02 3.69
N LEU A 71 -17.44 2.25 2.44
CA LEU A 71 -17.57 3.53 1.75
C LEU A 71 -18.69 3.50 0.70
N ASN A 72 -19.43 4.60 0.63
CA ASN A 72 -20.38 4.98 -0.42
C ASN A 72 -20.06 6.39 -0.93
N ASP A 73 -20.86 6.92 -1.85
CA ASP A 73 -20.68 8.26 -2.44
C ASP A 73 -19.23 8.48 -2.93
N ILE A 74 -18.76 7.52 -3.73
CA ILE A 74 -17.36 7.40 -4.12
C ILE A 74 -17.07 8.25 -5.37
N GLU A 75 -16.04 9.09 -5.28
CA GLU A 75 -15.58 9.94 -6.37
C GLU A 75 -14.09 9.70 -6.66
N ALA A 76 -13.74 9.56 -7.94
CA ALA A 76 -12.35 9.40 -8.35
C ALA A 76 -11.59 10.72 -8.21
N VAL A 77 -10.40 10.66 -7.61
CA VAL A 77 -9.40 11.74 -7.62
C VAL A 77 -8.34 11.46 -8.67
N ASP A 78 -7.85 10.23 -8.72
CA ASP A 78 -6.98 9.67 -9.77
C ASP A 78 -7.35 8.19 -9.98
N ASP A 79 -7.54 7.76 -11.21
CA ASP A 79 -7.98 6.38 -11.49
C ASP A 79 -7.43 5.89 -12.83
N GLN A 80 -6.10 5.75 -12.88
CA GLN A 80 -5.36 5.37 -14.08
C GLN A 80 -5.87 4.03 -14.67
N GLU A 81 -6.31 3.12 -13.80
CA GLU A 81 -6.76 1.78 -14.16
C GLU A 81 -8.30 1.65 -14.25
N THR A 82 -9.04 2.75 -14.13
CA THR A 82 -10.52 2.76 -14.25
C THR A 82 -11.21 1.78 -13.28
N ILE A 83 -10.75 1.70 -12.04
CA ILE A 83 -11.27 0.80 -11.00
C ILE A 83 -12.47 1.41 -10.29
N VAL A 84 -12.47 2.72 -10.06
CA VAL A 84 -13.48 3.43 -9.26
C VAL A 84 -14.93 3.22 -9.74
N PRO A 85 -15.23 3.10 -11.06
CA PRO A 85 -16.58 2.78 -11.52
C PRO A 85 -17.18 1.49 -10.92
N ASN A 86 -16.35 0.53 -10.50
CA ASN A 86 -16.82 -0.69 -9.84
C ASN A 86 -17.37 -0.44 -8.43
N PHE A 87 -17.05 0.70 -7.82
CA PHE A 87 -17.46 1.07 -6.47
C PHE A 87 -18.65 2.03 -6.45
N GLN A 88 -18.91 2.76 -7.53
CA GLN A 88 -19.88 3.86 -7.53
C GLN A 88 -21.34 3.44 -7.33
N THR A 89 -21.70 2.19 -7.65
CA THR A 89 -23.10 1.74 -7.56
C THR A 89 -23.46 1.24 -6.17
N ASP A 90 -22.63 0.36 -5.60
CA ASP A 90 -22.95 -0.35 -4.36
C ASP A 90 -21.99 -0.01 -3.20
N GLY A 91 -20.98 0.81 -3.47
CA GLY A 91 -19.89 1.11 -2.55
C GLY A 91 -18.75 0.10 -2.61
N VAL A 92 -17.87 0.16 -1.61
CA VAL A 92 -16.76 -0.78 -1.42
C VAL A 92 -16.50 -1.02 0.05
N ILE A 93 -16.16 -2.26 0.41
CA ILE A 93 -15.68 -2.60 1.75
C ILE A 93 -14.17 -2.78 1.71
N LEU A 94 -13.46 -2.00 2.51
CA LEU A 94 -12.01 -2.04 2.63
C LEU A 94 -11.62 -2.78 3.90
N HIS A 95 -10.67 -3.70 3.79
CA HIS A 95 -10.00 -4.33 4.94
C HIS A 95 -8.62 -3.72 5.11
N ALA A 96 -8.60 -2.46 5.53
CA ALA A 96 -7.39 -1.65 5.60
C ALA A 96 -6.51 -2.12 6.78
N PRO A 97 -5.18 -2.26 6.62
CA PRO A 97 -4.32 -2.53 7.76
C PRO A 97 -4.31 -1.29 8.68
N GLN A 98 -4.26 -1.48 10.00
CA GLN A 98 -4.33 -0.35 10.95
C GLN A 98 -3.24 0.70 10.70
N GLU A 99 -2.07 0.29 10.23
CA GLU A 99 -0.96 1.19 9.87
C GLU A 99 -1.25 2.10 8.66
N SER A 100 -2.26 1.79 7.84
CA SER A 100 -2.66 2.66 6.71
C SER A 100 -3.46 3.89 7.16
N PHE A 101 -3.82 3.98 8.44
CA PHE A 101 -4.54 5.11 9.01
C PHE A 101 -3.78 5.65 10.24
N GLU A 102 -3.36 6.91 10.18
CA GLU A 102 -2.57 7.54 11.26
C GLU A 102 -3.42 7.97 12.48
N GLY A 103 -4.75 7.82 12.40
CA GLY A 103 -5.70 8.18 13.47
C GLY A 103 -6.21 6.99 14.29
N GLN A 104 -7.19 7.25 15.16
CA GLN A 104 -7.86 6.20 15.92
C GLN A 104 -9.11 5.72 15.18
N VAL A 105 -9.35 4.40 15.12
CA VAL A 105 -10.55 3.83 14.47
C VAL A 105 -11.86 4.49 14.94
N SER A 106 -11.91 4.96 16.19
CA SER A 106 -13.06 5.71 16.74
C SER A 106 -13.37 7.04 16.03
N GLU A 107 -12.44 7.58 15.26
CA GLU A 107 -12.60 8.81 14.46
C GLU A 107 -13.30 8.53 13.12
N LEU A 108 -13.23 7.28 12.65
CA LEU A 108 -13.88 6.80 11.43
C LEU A 108 -15.36 6.48 11.70
N THR A 109 -16.14 7.54 11.85
CA THR A 109 -17.58 7.46 12.12
C THR A 109 -18.41 7.63 10.85
N LYS A 110 -19.65 7.12 10.86
CA LYS A 110 -20.61 7.30 9.77
C LYS A 110 -20.69 8.77 9.32
N GLY A 111 -20.63 9.00 8.02
CA GLY A 111 -20.67 10.33 7.41
C GLY A 111 -19.30 11.01 7.29
N THR A 112 -18.25 10.44 7.88
CA THR A 112 -16.88 10.93 7.68
C THR A 112 -16.49 10.70 6.23
N THR A 113 -15.89 11.71 5.59
CA THR A 113 -15.31 11.56 4.25
C THR A 113 -13.84 11.17 4.40
N VAL A 114 -13.41 10.15 3.66
CA VAL A 114 -12.02 9.72 3.62
C VAL A 114 -11.52 9.72 2.18
N GLN A 115 -10.23 9.95 2.01
CA GLN A 115 -9.47 9.69 0.81
C GLN A 115 -8.73 8.36 0.98
N VAL A 116 -8.79 7.52 -0.03
CA VAL A 116 -8.15 6.20 -0.05
C VAL A 116 -7.19 6.15 -1.21
N THR A 117 -5.98 5.67 -0.94
CA THR A 117 -4.96 5.39 -1.96
C THR A 117 -4.78 3.88 -2.09
N LEU A 118 -4.97 3.35 -3.29
CA LEU A 118 -4.72 1.96 -3.65
C LEU A 118 -3.47 1.86 -4.54
N SER A 119 -2.70 0.79 -4.37
CA SER A 119 -1.58 0.46 -5.26
C SER A 119 -1.96 -0.57 -6.30
N GLY A 120 -1.58 -0.31 -7.54
CA GLY A 120 -1.79 -1.17 -8.68
C GLY A 120 -3.26 -1.48 -8.91
N LEU A 121 -3.51 -2.60 -9.59
CA LEU A 121 -4.84 -3.17 -9.73
C LEU A 121 -5.17 -4.02 -8.49
N PRO A 122 -6.08 -3.59 -7.59
CA PRO A 122 -6.41 -4.38 -6.42
C PRO A 122 -7.16 -5.65 -6.83
N VAL A 123 -6.87 -6.75 -6.15
CA VAL A 123 -7.74 -7.93 -6.22
C VAL A 123 -9.03 -7.61 -5.46
N MET A 124 -10.18 -7.95 -6.04
CA MET A 124 -11.49 -7.67 -5.45
C MET A 124 -12.33 -8.94 -5.40
N THR A 125 -13.25 -9.02 -4.44
CA THR A 125 -14.26 -10.08 -4.40
C THR A 125 -15.34 -9.86 -5.46
N MET A 126 -16.02 -10.93 -5.89
CA MET A 126 -17.21 -10.85 -6.76
C MET A 126 -18.51 -10.59 -5.97
N SER A 127 -18.41 -9.99 -4.77
CA SER A 127 -19.57 -9.66 -3.93
C SER A 127 -20.13 -8.28 -4.27
N ILE A 128 -21.30 -7.96 -3.72
CA ILE A 128 -21.92 -6.65 -3.81
C ILE A 128 -22.18 -6.14 -2.38
N PRO A 129 -21.49 -5.09 -1.91
CA PRO A 129 -20.36 -4.41 -2.58
C PRO A 129 -19.11 -5.31 -2.73
N PRO A 130 -18.22 -5.01 -3.68
CA PRO A 130 -16.91 -5.62 -3.76
C PRO A 130 -16.10 -5.31 -2.50
N GLN A 131 -15.17 -6.21 -2.15
CA GLN A 131 -14.26 -6.04 -1.01
C GLN A 131 -12.82 -5.98 -1.49
N VAL A 132 -12.03 -5.07 -0.91
CA VAL A 132 -10.60 -4.87 -1.20
C VAL A 132 -9.75 -5.29 0.01
N PRO A 133 -8.80 -6.22 -0.16
CA PRO A 133 -7.90 -6.63 0.90
C PRO A 133 -6.78 -5.62 1.17
N GLY A 134 -6.29 -5.63 2.41
CA GLY A 134 -5.34 -4.63 2.93
C GLY A 134 -4.02 -4.49 2.19
N ASN A 135 -3.55 -5.53 1.50
CA ASN A 135 -2.29 -5.49 0.76
C ASN A 135 -2.29 -4.47 -0.39
N SER A 136 -3.48 -4.08 -0.87
CA SER A 136 -3.62 -3.10 -1.94
C SER A 136 -3.89 -1.69 -1.41
N ILE A 137 -4.13 -1.53 -0.11
CA ILE A 137 -4.51 -0.25 0.52
C ILE A 137 -3.24 0.40 1.09
N LYS A 138 -2.88 1.57 0.56
CA LYS A 138 -1.71 2.33 0.99
C LYS A 138 -2.02 3.28 2.12
N THR A 139 -3.04 4.12 1.93
CA THR A 139 -3.43 5.11 2.93
C THR A 139 -4.95 5.24 2.97
N VAL A 140 -5.44 5.58 4.17
CA VAL A 140 -6.79 6.08 4.43
C VAL A 140 -6.60 7.38 5.20
N GLU A 141 -7.18 8.47 4.72
CA GLU A 141 -7.00 9.81 5.29
C GLU A 141 -8.35 10.50 5.43
N ILE A 142 -8.65 11.10 6.58
CA ILE A 142 -9.88 11.89 6.74
C ILE A 142 -9.75 13.20 5.95
N VAL A 143 -10.73 13.49 5.11
CA VAL A 143 -10.84 14.75 4.37
C VAL A 143 -11.68 15.72 5.19
N GLN A 144 -11.13 16.90 5.50
CA GLN A 144 -11.80 17.97 6.24
C GLN A 144 -12.42 19.01 5.31
#